data_AF-A0A828ZVB0-F1
#
_entry.id   AF-A0A828ZVB0-F1
#
_cell.length_a   1.000
_cell.length_b   1.000
_cell.length_c   1.000
_cell.angle_alpha   90.00
_cell.angle_beta   90.00
_cell.angle_gamma   90.00
#
_symmetry.space_group_name_H-M   'P 1'
#
loop_
_entity.id
_entity.type
_entity.pdbx_description
1 polymer ?
#
loop_
_entity_poly.entity_id
_entity_poly.type
_entity_poly.pdbx_seq_one_letter_code
_entity_poly.pdbx_strand_id
1 'polypeptide(L)'
;MSFVTDHILKNPPVLLGLIAMIGLIVQRKTFAEVVKGSLTAVFGMVALTAGVNMLTGTIAPINTAVQTQLGVQVADGLSDVTFTAEYGGTVGLAMFLD
;
A
#
# COMPACT_ATOMS: atom_id res chain seq x y z
N MET A 1 11.71 2.93 20.33
CA MET A 1 11.53 2.07 19.14
C MET A 1 10.08 1.99 18.62
N SER A 2 9.04 2.31 19.40
CA SER A 2 7.63 2.27 18.91
C SER A 2 7.27 3.42 17.95
N PHE A 3 7.75 4.65 18.16
CA PHE A 3 7.32 5.80 17.34
C PHE A 3 7.68 5.69 15.85
N VAL A 4 8.90 5.22 15.54
CA VAL A 4 9.36 5.00 14.16
C VAL A 4 8.56 3.88 13.50
N THR A 5 8.23 2.82 14.24
CA THR A 5 7.45 1.70 13.69
C THR A 5 5.99 2.08 13.49
N ASP A 6 5.37 2.77 14.44
CA ASP A 6 3.94 3.08 14.39
C ASP A 6 3.58 4.27 13.50
N HIS A 7 4.44 5.29 13.40
CA HIS A 7 4.10 6.52 12.67
C HIS A 7 4.82 6.67 11.33
N ILE A 8 5.97 6.01 11.15
CA ILE A 8 6.75 6.11 9.91
C ILE A 8 6.62 4.83 9.08
N LEU A 9 6.73 3.64 9.68
CA LEU A 9 6.62 2.38 8.94
C LEU A 9 5.17 1.98 8.64
N LYS A 10 4.22 2.27 9.53
CA LYS A 10 2.79 1.98 9.30
C LYS A 10 2.03 3.09 8.55
N ASN A 11 2.70 4.17 8.15
CA ASN A 11 2.10 5.26 7.40
C ASN A 11 2.75 5.36 6.01
N PRO A 12 2.21 4.66 4.99
CA PRO A 12 2.79 4.58 3.64
C PRO A 12 3.16 5.93 2.98
N PRO A 13 2.36 7.02 3.10
CA PRO A 13 2.71 8.29 2.48
C PRO A 13 3.96 8.90 3.09
N VAL A 14 4.09 8.85 4.41
CA VAL A 14 5.23 9.39 5.16
C VAL A 14 6.49 8.59 4.82
N LEU A 15 6.38 7.26 4.77
CA LEU A 15 7.47 6.37 4.39
C LEU A 15 7.98 6.68 2.98
N LEU A 16 7.08 6.80 2.00
CA LEU A 16 7.45 7.12 0.62
C LEU A 16 8.08 8.52 0.51
N GLY A 17 7.55 9.51 1.24
CA GLY A 17 8.13 10.85 1.32
C GLY A 17 9.56 10.87 1.85
N LEU A 18 9.85 10.06 2.88
CA LEU A 18 11.19 9.91 3.44
C LEU A 18 12.14 9.21 2.48
N ILE A 19 11.70 8.14 1.80
CA ILE A 19 12.51 7.46 0.78
C ILE A 19 12.87 8.44 -0.34
N ALA A 20 11.90 9.22 -0.83
CA ALA A 20 12.14 10.24 -1.84
C ALA A 20 13.11 11.32 -1.34
N MET A 21 12.95 11.79 -0.10
CA MET A 21 13.86 12.77 0.51
C MET A 21 15.30 12.24 0.56
N ILE A 22 15.51 11.02 1.07
CA ILE A 22 16.83 10.38 1.15
C ILE A 22 17.41 10.19 -0.26
N GLY A 23 16.61 9.71 -1.21
CA GLY A 23 17.04 9.52 -2.59
C GLY A 23 17.51 10.81 -3.27
N LEU A 24 16.81 11.92 -3.04
CA LEU A 24 17.16 13.24 -3.60
C LEU A 24 18.40 13.86 -2.92
N ILE A 25 18.57 13.61 -1.62
CA ILE A 25 19.80 13.99 -0.89
C ILE A 25 21.01 13.22 -1.42
N VAL A 26 20.88 11.91 -1.63
CA VAL A 26 21.95 11.07 -2.23
C VAL A 26 22.28 11.54 -3.65
N GLN A 27 21.27 11.94 -4.42
CA GLN A 27 21.45 12.55 -5.75
C GLN A 27 22.01 13.99 -5.72
N ARG A 28 22.33 14.54 -4.54
CA ARG A 28 22.88 15.89 -4.34
C ARG A 28 22.06 17.01 -5.01
N LYS A 29 20.73 16.86 -5.07
CA LYS A 29 19.83 17.91 -5.55
C LYS A 29 19.72 19.07 -4.58
N THR A 30 19.28 20.22 -5.08
CA THR A 30 19.12 21.42 -4.25
C THR A 30 18.05 21.23 -3.17
N PHE A 31 18.16 21.92 -2.04
CA PHE A 31 17.20 21.79 -0.93
C PHE A 31 15.75 22.02 -1.38
N ALA A 32 15.52 22.97 -2.28
CA ALA A 32 14.20 23.24 -2.86
C ALA A 32 13.65 22.04 -3.65
N GLU A 33 14.50 21.35 -4.42
CA GLU A 33 14.11 20.15 -5.16
C GLU A 33 13.84 18.96 -4.24
N VAL A 34 14.62 18.81 -3.15
CA VAL A 34 14.43 17.74 -2.15
C VAL A 34 13.04 17.88 -1.50
N VAL A 35 12.70 19.08 -1.02
CA VAL A 35 11.41 19.34 -0.39
C VAL A 35 10.27 19.14 -1.40
N LYS A 36 10.37 19.75 -2.58
CA LYS A 36 9.35 19.60 -3.63
C LYS A 36 9.14 18.13 -4.01
N GLY A 37 10.22 17.39 -4.26
CA GLY A 37 10.17 15.99 -4.66
C GLY A 37 9.60 15.08 -3.56
N SER A 38 9.99 15.29 -2.29
CA SER A 38 9.42 14.56 -1.16
C SER A 38 7.91 14.80 -1.00
N LEU A 39 7.45 16.05 -1.15
CA LEU A 39 6.03 16.39 -1.07
C LEU A 39 5.23 15.79 -2.23
N THR A 40 5.77 15.83 -3.47
CA THR A 40 5.14 15.18 -4.61
C THR A 40 4.99 13.67 -4.39
N ALA A 41 5.99 13.02 -3.79
CA ALA A 41 5.90 11.60 -3.45
C ALA A 41 4.79 11.33 -2.42
N VAL A 42 4.70 12.15 -1.36
CA VAL A 42 3.62 12.06 -0.36
C VAL A 42 2.25 12.23 -1.03
N PHE A 43 2.07 13.28 -1.82
CA PHE A 43 0.81 13.55 -2.51
C PHE A 43 0.43 12.44 -3.50
N GLY A 44 1.41 11.88 -4.21
CA GLY A 44 1.20 10.75 -5.11
C GLY A 44 0.66 9.53 -4.37
N MET A 45 1.24 9.20 -3.22
CA MET A 45 0.77 8.08 -2.39
C MET A 45 -0.64 8.34 -1.84
N VAL A 46 -0.91 9.55 -1.34
CA VAL A 46 -2.24 9.91 -0.83
C VAL A 46 -3.31 9.78 -1.92
N ALA A 47 -3.03 10.28 -3.13
CA ALA A 47 -3.94 10.15 -4.26
C ALA A 47 -4.18 8.69 -4.65
N LEU A 48 -3.13 7.86 -4.67
CA LEU A 48 -3.24 6.43 -4.93
C LEU A 48 -4.11 5.73 -3.89
N THR A 49 -3.89 6.03 -2.60
CA THR A 49 -4.69 5.46 -1.50
C THR A 49 -6.15 5.87 -1.61
N ALA A 50 -6.43 7.14 -1.93
CA ALA A 50 -7.79 7.61 -2.16
C ALA A 50 -8.45 6.86 -3.33
N GLY A 51 -7.74 6.67 -4.44
CA GLY A 51 -8.22 5.90 -5.58
C GLY A 51 -8.51 4.44 -5.23
N VAL A 52 -7.60 3.77 -4.53
CA VAL A 52 -7.79 2.39 -4.05
C VAL A 52 -8.98 2.28 -3.10
N ASN A 53 -9.16 3.23 -2.19
CA ASN A 53 -10.30 3.26 -1.28
C ASN A 53 -11.64 3.44 -2.01
N MET A 54 -11.66 4.26 -3.08
CA MET A 54 -12.84 4.40 -3.93
C MET A 54 -13.17 3.09 -4.65
N LEU A 55 -12.17 2.41 -5.21
CA LEU A 55 -12.34 1.13 -5.90
C LEU A 55 -12.78 0.02 -4.95
N THR A 56 -12.15 -0.10 -3.78
CA THR A 56 -12.53 -1.10 -2.77
C THR A 56 -13.92 -0.83 -2.20
N GLY A 57 -14.30 0.45 -2.02
CA GLY A 57 -15.64 0.84 -1.60
C GLY A 57 -16.75 0.45 -2.58
N THR A 58 -16.47 0.41 -3.89
CA THR A 58 -17.44 -0.07 -4.89
C THR A 58 -17.42 -1.58 -5.08
N ILE A 59 -16.27 -2.23 -4.89
CA ILE A 59 -16.15 -3.69 -4.98
C ILE A 59 -16.75 -4.39 -3.74
N ALA A 60 -16.64 -3.82 -2.55
CA ALA A 60 -17.18 -4.39 -1.31
C ALA A 60 -18.67 -4.77 -1.37
N PRO A 61 -19.61 -3.91 -1.83
CA PRO A 61 -21.01 -4.29 -1.95
C PRO A 61 -21.26 -5.34 -3.03
N ILE A 62 -20.47 -5.37 -4.11
CA ILE A 62 -20.54 -6.42 -5.14
C ILE A 62 -20.17 -7.77 -4.52
N ASN A 63 -19.10 -7.81 -3.72
CA ASN A 63 -18.69 -9.02 -3.01
C ASN A 63 -19.82 -9.55 -2.11
N THR A 64 -20.46 -8.67 -1.33
CA THR A 64 -21.60 -9.04 -0.46
C THR A 64 -22.83 -9.51 -1.26
N ALA A 65 -23.14 -8.86 -2.38
CA ALA A 65 -24.27 -9.25 -3.23
C ALA A 65 -24.06 -10.64 -3.85
N VAL A 66 -22.87 -10.91 -4.36
CA VAL A 66 -22.49 -12.21 -4.94
C VAL A 66 -22.57 -13.33 -3.88
N GLN A 67 -22.10 -13.06 -2.66
CA GLN A 67 -22.20 -14.01 -1.53
C GLN A 67 -23.65 -14.36 -1.19
N THR A 68 -24.50 -13.34 -1.12
CA THR A 68 -25.93 -13.51 -0.76
C THR A 68 -26.69 -14.28 -1.83
N GLN A 69 -26.35 -14.07 -3.11
CA GLN A 69 -27.12 -14.58 -4.24
C GLN A 69 -26.68 -15.97 -4.71
N LEU A 70 -25.40 -16.33 -4.48
CA LEU A 70 -24.88 -17.67 -4.78
C LEU A 70 -24.93 -18.63 -3.58
N GLY A 71 -25.31 -18.17 -2.38
CA GLY A 71 -25.34 -19.00 -1.17
C GLY A 71 -23.98 -19.54 -0.73
N VAL A 72 -22.91 -19.09 -1.39
CA VAL A 72 -21.52 -19.41 -1.10
C VAL A 72 -20.97 -18.24 -0.30
N GLN A 73 -20.46 -18.51 0.90
CA GLN A 73 -19.52 -17.59 1.54
C GLN A 73 -18.30 -17.54 0.62
N VAL A 74 -18.25 -16.53 -0.24
CA VAL A 74 -16.98 -16.08 -0.83
C VAL A 74 -16.18 -15.68 0.39
N ALA A 75 -15.37 -16.64 0.85
CA ALA A 75 -14.64 -16.57 2.10
C ALA A 75 -13.91 -15.24 2.19
N ASP A 76 -13.50 -14.87 3.39
CA ASP A 76 -12.61 -13.76 3.75
C ASP A 76 -11.29 -13.65 2.93
N GLY A 77 -11.14 -14.40 1.83
CA GLY A 77 -10.01 -14.48 0.90
C GLY A 77 -9.90 -13.37 -0.14
N LEU A 78 -10.72 -12.31 -0.09
CA LEU A 78 -10.38 -11.04 -0.78
C LEU A 78 -9.64 -10.05 0.14
N SER A 79 -9.49 -10.39 1.41
CA SER A 79 -8.63 -9.64 2.32
C SER A 79 -7.18 -10.03 2.08
N ASP A 80 -6.36 -9.06 1.70
CA ASP A 80 -4.91 -9.17 1.43
C ASP A 80 -4.18 -9.96 2.54
N VAL A 81 -4.66 -9.88 3.78
CA VAL A 81 -4.10 -10.59 4.94
C VAL A 81 -4.36 -12.10 4.94
N THR A 82 -5.53 -12.59 4.51
CA THR A 82 -5.83 -14.04 4.46
C THR A 82 -5.09 -14.69 3.30
N PHE A 83 -5.07 -14.02 2.14
CA PHE A 83 -4.35 -14.49 0.96
C PHE A 83 -2.83 -14.53 1.19
N THR A 84 -2.27 -13.49 1.82
CA THR A 84 -0.84 -13.47 2.19
C THR A 84 -0.50 -14.51 3.26
N ALA A 85 -1.41 -14.79 4.21
CA ALA A 85 -1.18 -15.81 5.23
C ALA A 85 -1.09 -17.23 4.64
N GLU A 86 -1.92 -17.56 3.64
CA GLU A 86 -1.95 -18.90 3.06
C GLU A 86 -1.00 -19.07 1.87
N TYR A 87 -0.90 -18.07 0.98
CA TYR A 87 -0.14 -18.14 -0.27
C TYR A 87 1.10 -17.25 -0.31
N GLY A 88 1.30 -16.35 0.66
CA GLY A 88 2.42 -15.40 0.66
C GLY A 88 3.81 -16.06 0.71
N GLY A 89 3.93 -17.23 1.36
CA GLY A 89 5.19 -18.00 1.36
C GLY A 89 5.55 -18.53 -0.03
N THR A 90 4.57 -19.04 -0.76
CA THR A 90 4.75 -19.56 -2.13
C THR A 90 5.02 -18.43 -3.12
N VAL A 91 4.30 -17.31 -2.99
CA VAL A 91 4.53 -16.10 -3.81
C VAL A 91 5.92 -15.53 -3.54
N GLY A 92 6.36 -15.48 -2.27
CA GLY A 92 7.70 -15.01 -1.90
C GLY A 92 8.83 -15.90 -2.45
N LEU A 93 8.64 -17.22 -2.49
CA LEU A 93 9.57 -18.15 -3.12
C LEU A 93 9.64 -17.97 -4.64
N ALA A 94 8.49 -17.76 -5.30
CA ALA A 94 8.45 -17.50 -6.74
C ALA A 94 9.18 -16.19 -7.10
N MET A 95 8.91 -15.10 -6.37
CA MET A 95 9.56 -13.80 -6.59
C MET A 95 11.07 -13.78 -6.32
N PHE A 96 11.59 -14.74 -5.56
CA PHE A 96 13.02 -14.86 -5.30
C PHE A 96 13.75 -15.69 -6.36
N LEU A 97 13.03 -16.57 -7.04
CA LEU A 97 13.58 -17.50 -8.02
C LEU A 97 13.40 -17.02 -9.48
N ASP A 98 12.49 -16.08 -9.74
CA ASP A 98 12.36 -15.30 -10.98
C ASP A 98 13.32 -14.08 -11.00
#